data_AF-A0A359LFV4-F1
#
_entry.id   AF-A0A359LFV4-F1
#
_cell.length_a   1.000
_cell.length_b   1.000
_cell.length_c   1.000
_cell.angle_alpha   90.00
_cell.angle_beta   90.00
_cell.angle_gamma   90.00
#
_symmetry.space_group_name_H-M   'P 1'
#
loop_
_entity.id
_entity.type
_entity.pdbx_description
1 polymer ?
#
loop_
_entity_poly.entity_id
_entity_poly.type
_entity_poly.pdbx_seq_one_letter_code
_entity_poly.pdbx_strand_id
1 'polypeptide(L)'
;VTLARQNHHNQVVHIDTRFASHKANCFFSNNVVILFPMNSPISDLKQRKLALDPAKSFIVQAPAGSGKTSLLVQRYLKLLATANTPEEIIAITFTRKAAFEMRDRVINALKKAADGALTQDQYEATTQKLACAALSQDKIKSWNIIQNPARLHIQTIDSFCNYLVKQTPILTKSNIDAKIVQNKEAESCYCEAARAVLASS
;
A
#
# COMPACT_ATOMS: atom_id res chain seq x y z
N VAL A 1 2.46 -6.52 -2.80
CA VAL A 1 1.26 -5.90 -2.16
C VAL A 1 1.58 -5.45 -0.74
N THR A 2 1.43 -4.17 -0.41
CA THR A 2 1.57 -3.70 0.98
C THR A 2 0.22 -3.76 1.68
N LEU A 3 0.07 -4.49 2.78
CA LEU A 3 -1.15 -4.57 3.59
C LEU A 3 -0.87 -4.02 4.99
N ALA A 4 -1.44 -2.88 5.33
CA ALA A 4 -1.28 -2.27 6.66
C ALA A 4 -2.51 -2.55 7.53
N ARG A 5 -2.40 -3.41 8.56
CA ARG A 5 -3.49 -3.66 9.54
C ARG A 5 -3.32 -2.78 10.78
N GLN A 6 -4.31 -1.95 11.07
CA GLN A 6 -4.40 -1.17 12.31
C GLN A 6 -5.39 -1.86 13.27
N ASN A 7 -4.89 -2.42 14.38
CA ASN A 7 -5.71 -2.89 15.52
C ASN A 7 -5.25 -2.16 16.80
N HIS A 8 -6.18 -1.94 17.74
CA HIS A 8 -6.00 -1.14 18.96
C HIS A 8 -4.95 -1.67 19.97
N HIS A 9 -4.42 -2.90 19.82
CA HIS A 9 -3.46 -3.48 20.77
C HIS A 9 -2.15 -4.02 20.16
N ASN A 10 -2.07 -4.26 18.85
CA ASN A 10 -0.81 -4.57 18.17
C ASN A 10 -0.96 -4.32 16.67
N GLN A 11 -0.09 -3.50 16.07
CA GLN A 11 -0.21 -3.13 14.66
C GLN A 11 0.81 -3.91 13.83
N VAL A 12 0.32 -4.73 12.89
CA VAL A 12 1.13 -5.54 11.98
C VAL A 12 0.98 -5.02 10.57
N VAL A 13 2.08 -4.70 9.92
CA VAL A 13 2.13 -4.20 8.54
C VAL A 13 2.92 -5.19 7.70
N HIS A 14 2.27 -5.78 6.70
CA HIS A 14 2.91 -6.66 5.73
C HIS A 14 3.34 -5.87 4.51
N ILE A 15 4.58 -6.04 4.06
CA ILE A 15 5.11 -5.34 2.91
C ILE A 15 5.73 -6.31 1.93
N ASP A 16 5.05 -6.53 0.80
CA ASP A 16 5.50 -7.42 -0.26
C ASP A 16 5.86 -6.64 -1.53
N THR A 17 7.05 -6.91 -2.07
CA THR A 17 7.66 -6.19 -3.20
C THR A 17 7.69 -6.98 -4.50
N ARG A 18 7.20 -8.23 -4.54
CA ARG A 18 7.34 -9.10 -5.71
C ARG A 18 6.31 -8.90 -6.84
N PHE A 19 5.60 -7.78 -6.85
CA PHE A 19 4.66 -7.45 -7.93
C PHE A 19 5.23 -6.50 -9.00
N ALA A 20 6.40 -5.88 -8.78
CA ALA A 20 6.99 -4.91 -9.71
C ALA A 20 7.97 -5.51 -10.75
N SER A 21 8.15 -6.83 -10.79
CA SER A 21 9.05 -7.50 -11.75
C SER A 21 8.28 -8.50 -12.59
N HIS A 22 7.93 -8.10 -13.83
CA HIS A 22 7.56 -9.06 -14.86
C HIS A 22 8.72 -10.06 -15.04
N LYS A 23 8.42 -11.36 -14.90
CA LYS A 23 9.30 -12.54 -14.88
C LYS A 23 9.92 -12.89 -13.52
N ALA A 24 9.29 -13.86 -12.83
CA ALA A 24 9.91 -15.11 -12.36
C ALA A 24 9.00 -15.80 -11.31
N ASN A 25 8.80 -17.11 -11.49
CA ASN A 25 8.15 -18.07 -10.59
C ASN A 25 7.84 -17.59 -9.16
N CYS A 26 6.54 -17.53 -8.84
CA CYS A 26 6.02 -17.35 -7.49
C CYS A 26 6.47 -18.48 -6.55
N PHE A 27 7.46 -18.22 -5.70
CA PHE A 27 7.82 -19.09 -4.57
C PHE A 27 7.84 -18.27 -3.27
N PHE A 28 6.84 -18.48 -2.41
CA PHE A 28 6.77 -17.91 -1.06
C PHE A 28 7.77 -18.61 -0.13
N SER A 29 9.05 -18.20 -0.12
CA SER A 29 10.02 -18.87 0.79
C SER A 29 10.79 -17.98 1.76
N ASN A 30 10.81 -16.64 1.63
CA ASN A 30 11.67 -15.79 2.47
C ASN A 30 10.93 -14.56 3.01
N ASN A 31 10.13 -14.73 4.06
CA ASN A 31 9.54 -13.63 4.81
C ASN A 31 10.47 -13.24 5.98
N VAL A 32 10.89 -11.98 6.07
CA VAL A 32 11.64 -11.47 7.23
C VAL A 32 10.68 -10.75 8.17
N VAL A 33 10.48 -11.30 9.38
CA VAL A 33 9.70 -10.64 10.44
C VAL A 33 10.62 -9.68 11.19
N ILE A 34 10.28 -8.40 11.19
CA ILE A 34 10.98 -7.36 11.92
C ILE A 34 10.11 -6.96 13.13
N LEU A 35 10.57 -7.36 14.31
CA LEU A 35 9.98 -7.00 15.60
C LEU A 35 10.63 -5.73 16.13
N PHE A 36 9.86 -4.66 16.33
CA PHE A 36 10.36 -3.47 17.02
C PHE A 36 10.18 -3.66 18.54
N PRO A 37 11.24 -3.53 19.35
CA PRO A 37 11.16 -3.80 20.79
C PRO A 37 10.20 -2.83 21.50
N MET A 38 9.43 -3.35 22.46
CA MET A 38 8.39 -2.59 23.19
C MET A 38 8.91 -1.73 24.35
N ASN A 39 10.19 -1.81 24.76
CA ASN A 39 10.72 -0.98 25.84
C ASN A 39 12.26 -0.96 25.95
N SER A 40 12.97 -0.31 25.03
CA SER A 40 14.39 0.06 25.27
C SER A 40 14.88 1.13 24.29
N PRO A 41 15.81 2.03 24.69
CA PRO A 41 16.38 3.09 23.85
C PRO A 41 17.44 2.52 22.88
N ILE A 42 17.16 1.39 22.25
CA ILE A 42 18.06 0.71 21.31
C ILE A 42 17.57 0.98 19.89
N SER A 43 18.47 1.58 19.13
CA SER A 43 18.39 1.94 17.72
C SER A 43 17.74 0.87 16.84
N ASP A 44 16.44 1.01 16.58
CA ASP A 44 15.68 0.24 15.58
C ASP A 44 16.09 0.61 14.13
N LEU A 45 17.11 1.45 13.97
CA LEU A 45 17.61 1.98 12.71
C LEU A 45 18.05 0.88 11.75
N LYS A 46 18.69 -0.19 12.24
CA LYS A 46 19.07 -1.35 11.41
C LYS A 46 17.84 -2.05 10.84
N GLN A 47 16.83 -2.26 11.68
CA GLN A 47 15.56 -2.86 11.30
C GLN A 47 14.78 -1.98 10.32
N ARG A 48 14.74 -0.66 10.53
CA ARG A 48 14.17 0.30 9.58
C ARG A 48 14.88 0.26 8.24
N LYS A 49 16.21 0.28 8.21
CA LYS A 49 16.99 0.18 6.97
C LYS A 49 16.69 -1.11 6.21
N LEU A 50 16.63 -2.25 6.91
CA LEU A 50 16.23 -3.53 6.31
C LEU A 50 14.80 -3.42 5.74
N ALA A 51 13.86 -2.89 6.52
CA ALA A 51 12.49 -2.67 6.07
C ALA A 51 12.34 -1.67 4.91
N LEU A 52 13.40 -0.97 4.47
CA LEU A 52 13.39 -0.15 3.26
C LEU A 52 13.96 -0.86 2.02
N ASP A 53 14.54 -2.06 2.17
CA ASP A 53 15.08 -2.84 1.06
C ASP A 53 13.95 -3.32 0.13
N PRO A 54 13.87 -2.85 -1.12
CA PRO A 54 12.82 -3.27 -2.04
C PRO A 54 12.97 -4.72 -2.51
N ALA A 55 14.13 -5.36 -2.35
CA ALA A 55 14.35 -6.74 -2.80
C ALA A 55 13.75 -7.80 -1.87
N LYS A 56 13.27 -7.41 -0.68
CA LYS A 56 12.84 -8.33 0.38
C LYS A 56 11.44 -8.01 0.86
N SER A 57 10.69 -9.04 1.24
CA SER A 57 9.37 -8.89 1.88
C SER A 57 9.53 -8.83 3.40
N PHE A 58 8.78 -7.94 4.05
CA PHE A 58 8.89 -7.70 5.49
C PHE A 58 7.55 -7.69 6.19
N ILE A 59 7.56 -8.14 7.44
CA ILE A 59 6.47 -7.93 8.39
C ILE A 59 6.98 -6.98 9.47
N VAL A 60 6.32 -5.85 9.63
CA VAL A 60 6.65 -4.86 10.66
C VAL A 60 5.64 -4.98 11.79
N GLN A 61 6.11 -5.38 12.97
CA GLN A 61 5.31 -5.40 14.19
C GLN A 61 5.84 -4.32 15.13
N ALA A 62 5.02 -3.31 15.45
CA ALA A 62 5.45 -2.25 16.35
C ALA A 62 4.28 -1.60 17.12
N PRO A 63 4.52 -1.04 18.31
CA PRO A 63 3.51 -0.37 19.14
C PRO A 63 2.87 0.84 18.46
N ALA A 64 1.72 1.30 18.94
CA ALA A 64 1.18 2.59 18.49
C ALA A 64 2.23 3.71 18.69
N GLY A 65 2.27 4.68 17.78
CA GLY A 65 3.24 5.80 17.85
C GLY A 65 4.65 5.50 17.36
N SER A 66 5.00 4.24 17.01
CA SER A 66 6.36 3.87 16.57
C SER A 66 6.78 4.33 15.16
N GLY A 67 5.98 5.14 14.47
CA GLY A 67 6.30 5.66 13.14
C GLY A 67 6.17 4.68 11.98
N LYS A 68 5.37 3.61 12.10
CA LYS A 68 5.14 2.63 11.00
C LYS A 68 4.59 3.26 9.73
N THR A 69 3.66 4.20 9.86
CA THR A 69 3.09 4.91 8.71
C THR A 69 4.19 5.66 7.97
N SER A 70 5.08 6.32 8.70
CA SER A 70 6.20 7.04 8.12
C SER A 70 7.22 6.09 7.47
N LEU A 71 7.48 4.91 8.05
CA LEU A 71 8.27 3.85 7.42
C LEU A 71 7.63 3.34 6.12
N LEU A 72 6.31 3.17 6.08
CA LEU A 72 5.58 2.80 4.87
C LEU A 72 5.70 3.84 3.77
N VAL A 73 5.58 5.13 4.12
CA VAL A 73 5.77 6.24 3.19
C VAL A 73 7.19 6.25 2.62
N GLN A 74 8.20 6.11 3.48
CA GLN A 74 9.61 6.01 3.07
C GLN A 74 9.82 4.84 2.10
N ARG A 75 9.26 3.68 2.40
CA ARG A 75 9.38 2.51 1.53
C ARG A 75 8.67 2.70 0.19
N TYR A 76 7.50 3.34 0.20
CA TYR A 76 6.78 3.67 -1.03
C TYR A 76 7.61 4.60 -1.93
N LEU A 77 8.20 5.65 -1.36
CA LEU A 77 9.12 6.55 -2.06
C LEU A 77 10.36 5.80 -2.60
N LYS A 78 10.92 4.87 -1.80
CA LYS A 78 12.04 4.05 -2.23
C LYS A 78 11.70 3.17 -3.45
N LEU A 79 10.49 2.61 -3.48
CA LEU A 79 10.00 1.82 -4.61
C LEU A 79 9.77 2.68 -5.85
N LEU A 80 9.20 3.88 -5.69
CA LEU A 80 9.03 4.84 -6.78
C LEU A 80 10.36 5.18 -7.45
N ALA A 81 11.45 5.29 -6.68
CA ALA A 81 12.78 5.57 -7.22
C ALA A 81 13.34 4.46 -8.13
N THR A 82 12.74 3.26 -8.13
CA THR A 82 13.24 2.11 -8.91
C THR A 82 12.20 1.51 -9.86
N ALA A 83 10.93 1.88 -9.75
CA ALA A 83 9.85 1.33 -10.57
C ALA A 83 9.92 1.80 -12.03
N ASN A 84 9.32 1.04 -12.95
CA ASN A 84 9.15 1.46 -14.34
C ASN A 84 7.92 2.34 -14.50
N THR A 85 6.86 2.04 -13.76
CA THR A 85 5.68 2.90 -13.63
C THR A 85 5.18 2.96 -12.18
N PRO A 86 4.51 4.06 -11.75
CA PRO A 86 3.98 4.16 -10.38
C PRO A 86 2.90 3.11 -10.09
N GLU A 87 2.17 2.67 -11.12
CA GLU A 87 1.06 1.72 -11.02
C GLU A 87 1.51 0.31 -10.61
N GLU A 88 2.78 -0.04 -10.82
CA GLU A 88 3.40 -1.30 -10.37
C GLU A 88 3.47 -1.40 -8.83
N ILE A 89 3.33 -0.28 -8.12
CA ILE A 89 3.43 -0.21 -6.67
C ILE A 89 2.04 -0.10 -6.07
N ILE A 90 1.59 -1.18 -5.40
CA ILE A 90 0.28 -1.22 -4.76
C ILE A 90 0.42 -1.17 -3.24
N ALA A 91 -0.19 -0.15 -2.63
CA ALA A 91 -0.40 -0.05 -1.20
C ALA A 91 -1.88 -0.19 -0.85
N ILE A 92 -2.17 -1.10 0.06
CA ILE A 92 -3.52 -1.48 0.46
C ILE A 92 -3.71 -1.20 1.96
N THR A 93 -4.80 -0.51 2.28
CA THR A 93 -5.20 -0.20 3.66
C THR A 93 -6.60 -0.74 3.97
N PHE A 94 -6.95 -0.84 5.26
CA PHE A 94 -8.31 -1.23 5.67
C PHE A 94 -9.32 -0.10 5.52
N THR A 95 -8.89 1.16 5.70
CA THR A 95 -9.81 2.30 5.70
C THR A 95 -9.46 3.30 4.61
N ARG A 96 -10.50 3.95 4.07
CA ARG A 96 -10.36 5.04 3.10
C ARG A 96 -9.54 6.20 3.68
N LYS A 97 -9.74 6.50 4.98
CA LYS A 97 -8.96 7.51 5.70
C LYS A 97 -7.47 7.19 5.71
N ALA A 98 -7.08 5.95 6.01
CA ALA A 98 -5.67 5.55 6.00
C ALA A 98 -5.06 5.59 4.59
N ALA A 99 -5.81 5.18 3.55
CA ALA A 99 -5.35 5.30 2.17
C ALA A 99 -5.13 6.77 1.78
N PHE A 100 -6.08 7.64 2.12
CA PHE A 100 -5.97 9.08 1.86
C PHE A 100 -4.77 9.69 2.58
N GLU A 101 -4.63 9.44 3.89
CA GLU A 101 -3.53 9.96 4.70
C GLU A 101 -2.16 9.47 4.18
N MET A 102 -2.06 8.19 3.79
CA MET A 102 -0.83 7.65 3.22
C MET A 102 -0.48 8.33 1.88
N ARG A 103 -1.47 8.52 0.99
CA ARG A 103 -1.28 9.23 -0.28
C ARG A 103 -0.85 10.67 -0.05
N ASP A 104 -1.54 11.39 0.83
CA ASP A 104 -1.25 12.78 1.15
C ASP A 104 0.18 12.94 1.67
N ARG A 105 0.62 12.07 2.58
CA ARG A 105 2.01 12.05 3.08
C ARG A 105 3.05 11.82 1.97
N VAL A 106 2.79 10.91 1.03
CA VAL A 106 3.68 10.67 -0.12
C VAL A 106 3.77 11.92 -1.01
N ILE A 107 2.63 12.50 -1.38
CA ILE A 107 2.58 13.69 -2.23
C ILE A 107 3.25 14.89 -1.54
N ASN A 108 3.01 15.10 -0.26
CA ASN A 108 3.63 16.18 0.50
C ASN A 108 5.16 16.00 0.60
N ALA A 109 5.65 14.77 0.75
CA ALA A 109 7.08 14.50 0.71
C ALA A 109 7.69 14.83 -0.67
N LEU A 110 7.00 14.50 -1.77
CA LEU A 110 7.43 14.85 -3.12
C LEU A 110 7.42 16.36 -3.34
N LYS A 111 6.38 17.08 -2.92
CA LYS A 111 6.32 18.55 -3.02
C LYS A 111 7.46 19.22 -2.27
N LYS A 112 7.68 18.87 -1.00
CA LYS A 112 8.80 19.38 -0.20
C LYS A 112 10.16 19.14 -0.85
N ALA A 113 10.34 17.97 -1.47
CA ALA A 113 11.56 17.65 -2.21
C ALA A 113 11.72 18.47 -3.49
N ALA A 114 10.62 18.78 -4.19
CA ALA A 114 10.62 19.64 -5.37
C ALA A 114 10.96 21.10 -5.02
N ASP A 115 10.47 21.58 -3.87
CA ASP A 115 10.68 22.94 -3.38
C ASP A 115 12.11 23.16 -2.80
N GLY A 116 12.90 22.09 -2.65
CA GLY A 116 14.27 22.18 -2.14
C GLY A 116 14.38 22.53 -0.65
N ALA A 117 13.31 22.38 0.12
CA ALA A 117 13.28 22.74 1.54
C ALA A 117 14.29 21.92 2.36
N LEU A 118 15.37 22.53 2.84
CA LEU A 118 16.36 21.83 3.67
C LEU A 118 15.79 21.58 5.07
N THR A 119 15.74 20.32 5.50
CA THR A 119 15.41 19.98 6.89
C THR A 119 16.67 19.61 7.70
N GLN A 120 16.74 20.09 8.95
CA GLN A 120 17.77 19.73 9.94
C GLN A 120 17.48 18.44 10.74
N ASP A 121 16.25 17.92 10.73
CA ASP A 121 15.88 16.64 11.32
C ASP A 121 16.38 15.45 10.47
N GLN A 122 17.19 14.57 11.06
CA GLN A 122 17.73 13.37 10.41
C GLN A 122 16.65 12.40 9.87
N TYR A 123 15.51 12.32 10.55
CA TYR A 123 14.41 11.45 10.13
C TYR A 123 13.72 11.98 8.87
N GLU A 124 13.44 13.27 8.86
CA GLU A 124 12.91 13.98 7.69
C GLU A 124 13.92 13.99 6.54
N ALA A 125 15.22 14.10 6.83
CA ALA A 125 16.29 14.04 5.82
C ALA A 125 16.29 12.72 5.05
N THR A 126 16.00 11.60 5.72
CA THR A 126 15.88 10.29 5.04
C THR A 126 14.68 10.28 4.09
N THR A 127 13.52 10.76 4.56
CA THR A 127 12.30 10.83 3.74
C THR A 127 12.50 11.75 2.54
N GLN A 128 13.14 12.90 2.74
CA GLN A 128 13.45 13.85 1.70
C GLN A 128 14.40 13.27 0.66
N LYS A 129 15.48 12.58 1.08
CA LYS A 129 16.41 11.92 0.16
C LYS A 129 15.69 10.89 -0.73
N LEU A 130 14.77 10.11 -0.16
CA LEU A 130 13.97 9.14 -0.89
C LEU A 130 12.99 9.82 -1.86
N ALA A 131 12.36 10.93 -1.43
CA ALA A 131 11.49 11.73 -2.28
C ALA A 131 12.24 12.38 -3.45
N CYS A 132 13.44 12.91 -3.23
CA CYS A 132 14.30 13.42 -4.31
C CYS A 132 14.63 12.32 -5.32
N ALA A 133 14.97 11.11 -4.86
CA ALA A 133 15.24 9.98 -5.75
C ALA A 133 13.98 9.58 -6.56
N ALA A 134 12.81 9.57 -5.92
CA ALA A 134 11.54 9.32 -6.60
C ALA A 134 11.22 10.40 -7.64
N LEU A 135 11.47 11.68 -7.35
CA LEU A 135 11.31 12.78 -8.31
C LEU A 135 12.28 12.70 -9.48
N SER A 136 13.52 12.28 -9.25
CA SER A 136 14.46 12.04 -10.34
C SER A 136 13.93 10.98 -11.30
N GLN A 137 13.40 9.87 -10.76
CA GLN A 137 12.78 8.83 -11.57
C GLN A 137 11.50 9.33 -12.28
N ASP A 138 10.65 10.09 -11.58
CA ASP A 138 9.45 10.72 -12.13
C ASP A 138 9.77 11.60 -13.34
N LYS A 139 10.85 12.38 -13.28
CA LYS A 139 11.35 13.19 -14.40
C LYS A 139 11.86 12.31 -15.55
N ILE A 140 12.72 11.33 -15.25
CA ILE A 140 13.30 10.41 -16.25
C ILE A 140 12.21 9.67 -17.03
N LYS A 141 11.17 9.21 -16.33
CA LYS A 141 10.08 8.41 -16.90
C LYS A 141 8.85 9.26 -17.26
N SER A 142 8.90 10.58 -17.07
CA SER A 142 7.84 11.55 -17.36
C SER A 142 6.48 11.16 -16.76
N TRP A 143 6.47 10.75 -15.48
CA TRP A 143 5.24 10.30 -14.84
C TRP A 143 4.31 11.45 -14.41
N ASN A 144 4.88 12.59 -14.02
CA ASN A 144 4.18 13.78 -13.52
C ASN A 144 3.29 13.46 -12.30
N ILE A 145 3.80 12.73 -11.31
CA ILE A 145 3.04 12.23 -10.15
C ILE A 145 2.40 13.36 -9.34
N ILE A 146 3.07 14.51 -9.18
CA ILE A 146 2.53 15.62 -8.39
C ILE A 146 1.26 16.18 -9.04
N GLN A 147 1.26 16.28 -10.38
CA GLN A 147 0.10 16.74 -11.17
C GLN A 147 -0.97 15.65 -11.26
N ASN A 148 -0.55 14.38 -11.34
CA ASN A 148 -1.42 13.22 -11.52
C ASN A 148 -1.33 12.24 -10.33
N PRO A 149 -1.74 12.63 -9.12
CA PRO A 149 -1.60 11.81 -7.91
C PRO A 149 -2.46 10.53 -7.93
N ALA A 150 -3.46 10.46 -8.82
CA ALA A 150 -4.29 9.27 -9.03
C ALA A 150 -3.48 8.05 -9.53
N ARG A 151 -2.30 8.27 -10.13
CA ARG A 151 -1.38 7.20 -10.56
C ARG A 151 -0.80 6.40 -9.39
N LEU A 152 -0.85 6.95 -8.18
CA LEU A 152 -0.42 6.24 -6.97
C LEU A 152 -1.52 5.26 -6.53
N HIS A 153 -1.27 3.97 -6.71
CA HIS A 153 -2.16 2.87 -6.30
C HIS A 153 -2.15 2.65 -4.78
N ILE A 154 -2.65 3.64 -4.05
CA ILE A 154 -2.85 3.62 -2.59
C ILE A 154 -4.36 3.54 -2.32
N GLN A 155 -4.88 2.36 -2.01
CA GLN A 155 -6.32 2.10 -2.00
C GLN A 155 -6.74 1.18 -0.86
N THR A 156 -8.05 1.00 -0.66
CA THR A 156 -8.54 0.02 0.31
C THR A 156 -8.56 -1.38 -0.28
N ILE A 157 -8.69 -2.39 0.59
CA ILE A 157 -8.90 -3.78 0.18
C ILE A 157 -10.10 -3.88 -0.75
N ASP A 158 -11.23 -3.26 -0.41
CA ASP A 158 -12.46 -3.33 -1.23
C ASP A 158 -12.27 -2.70 -2.61
N SER A 159 -11.60 -1.54 -2.69
CA SER A 159 -11.28 -0.89 -3.96
C SER A 159 -10.39 -1.77 -4.84
N PHE A 160 -9.42 -2.47 -4.24
CA PHE A 160 -8.57 -3.40 -4.96
C PHE A 160 -9.32 -4.64 -5.47
N CYS A 161 -10.15 -5.25 -4.62
CA CYS A 161 -10.98 -6.39 -5.02
C CYS A 161 -11.94 -6.00 -6.17
N ASN A 162 -12.58 -4.83 -6.07
CA ASN A 162 -13.45 -4.32 -7.12
C ASN A 162 -12.68 -4.06 -8.43
N TYR A 163 -11.45 -3.53 -8.34
CA TYR A 163 -10.57 -3.38 -9.50
C TYR A 163 -10.27 -4.73 -10.17
N LEU A 164 -9.94 -5.78 -9.40
CA LEU A 164 -9.67 -7.12 -9.94
C LEU A 164 -10.89 -7.75 -10.63
N VAL A 165 -12.07 -7.64 -10.01
CA VAL A 165 -13.31 -8.19 -10.58
C VAL A 165 -13.61 -7.55 -11.94
N LYS A 166 -13.45 -6.23 -12.06
CA LYS A 166 -13.65 -5.51 -13.32
C LYS A 166 -12.65 -5.89 -14.42
N GLN A 167 -11.46 -6.35 -14.06
CA GLN A 167 -10.42 -6.77 -15.01
C GLN A 167 -10.59 -8.21 -15.50
N THR A 168 -11.42 -9.02 -14.85
CA THR A 168 -11.60 -10.45 -15.18
C THR A 168 -13.08 -10.88 -15.32
N PRO A 169 -13.90 -10.23 -16.17
CA PRO A 169 -15.32 -10.59 -16.29
C PRO A 169 -15.54 -12.03 -16.77
N ILE A 170 -14.70 -12.51 -17.69
CA ILE A 170 -14.85 -13.81 -18.35
C ILE A 170 -14.58 -14.97 -17.38
N LEU A 171 -13.62 -14.83 -16.47
CA LEU A 171 -13.23 -15.89 -15.53
C LEU A 171 -14.18 -16.02 -14.34
N THR A 172 -14.88 -14.94 -13.98
CA THR A 172 -15.77 -14.92 -12.82
C THR A 172 -17.17 -15.44 -13.11
N LYS A 173 -17.50 -15.75 -14.38
CA LYS A 173 -18.89 -16.01 -14.85
C LYS A 173 -19.88 -14.94 -14.35
N SER A 174 -19.36 -13.74 -14.05
CA SER A 174 -20.11 -12.66 -13.45
C SER A 174 -20.56 -11.73 -14.56
N ASN A 175 -21.81 -11.28 -14.50
CA ASN A 175 -22.32 -10.31 -15.48
C ASN A 175 -21.41 -9.07 -15.48
N ILE A 176 -21.05 -8.59 -16.66
CA ILE A 176 -20.16 -7.43 -16.86
C ILE A 176 -20.70 -6.17 -16.15
N ASP A 177 -22.01 -6.15 -15.87
CA ASP A 177 -22.74 -5.08 -15.17
C ASP A 177 -22.99 -5.32 -13.67
N ALA A 178 -22.24 -6.22 -13.02
CA ALA A 178 -22.38 -6.45 -11.58
C ALA A 178 -22.20 -5.14 -10.77
N LYS A 179 -23.29 -4.64 -10.19
CA LYS A 179 -23.31 -3.43 -9.37
C LYS A 179 -23.02 -3.78 -7.91
N ILE A 180 -22.23 -2.95 -7.25
CA ILE A 180 -22.08 -3.01 -5.79
C ILE A 180 -23.38 -2.52 -5.18
N VAL A 181 -24.09 -3.45 -4.53
CA VAL A 181 -25.38 -3.21 -3.88
C VAL A 181 -25.13 -2.74 -2.44
N GLN A 182 -25.86 -1.72 -1.98
CA GLN A 182 -25.77 -1.28 -0.58
C GLN A 182 -26.62 -2.17 0.33
N ASN A 183 -26.32 -2.20 1.64
CA ASN A 183 -26.94 -3.14 2.61
C ASN A 183 -28.48 -3.26 2.50
N LYS A 184 -29.19 -2.14 2.30
CA LYS A 184 -30.66 -2.14 2.24
C LYS A 184 -31.22 -2.91 1.04
N GLU A 185 -30.51 -2.89 -0.08
CA GLU A 185 -30.89 -3.62 -1.29
C GLU A 185 -30.37 -5.07 -1.24
N ALA A 186 -29.26 -5.30 -0.53
CA ALA A 186 -28.67 -6.63 -0.35
C ALA A 186 -29.59 -7.58 0.43
N GLU A 187 -30.32 -7.08 1.44
CA GLU A 187 -31.29 -7.89 2.20
C GLU A 187 -32.37 -8.49 1.29
N SER A 188 -32.86 -7.73 0.30
CA SER A 188 -33.85 -8.23 -0.66
C SER A 188 -33.28 -9.37 -1.50
N CYS A 189 -32.05 -9.21 -2.00
CA CYS A 189 -31.38 -10.25 -2.77
C CYS A 189 -31.12 -11.52 -1.94
N TYR A 190 -30.74 -11.39 -0.67
CA TYR A 190 -30.58 -12.54 0.22
C TYR A 190 -31.90 -13.27 0.47
N CYS A 191 -32.99 -12.53 0.69
CA CYS A 191 -34.32 -13.11 0.87
C CYS A 191 -34.78 -13.86 -0.39
N GLU A 192 -34.59 -13.30 -1.57
CA GLU A 192 -34.89 -13.97 -2.84
C GLU A 192 -34.07 -15.24 -3.04
N ALA A 193 -32.75 -15.18 -2.81
CA ALA A 193 -31.88 -16.34 -2.92
C ALA A 193 -32.29 -17.47 -1.95
N ALA A 194 -32.59 -17.12 -0.69
CA ALA A 194 -33.07 -18.08 0.31
C ALA A 194 -34.38 -18.73 -0.12
N ARG A 195 -35.34 -17.94 -0.64
CA ARG A 195 -36.61 -18.46 -1.17
C ARG A 195 -36.41 -19.38 -2.36
N ALA A 196 -35.52 -19.03 -3.29
CA ALA A 196 -35.23 -19.85 -4.46
C ALA A 196 -34.67 -21.23 -4.09
N VAL A 197 -33.74 -21.29 -3.12
CA VAL A 197 -33.17 -22.55 -2.61
C VAL A 197 -34.24 -23.41 -1.93
N LEU A 198 -35.09 -22.80 -1.10
CA LEU A 198 -36.19 -23.50 -0.44
C LEU A 198 -37.25 -24.00 -1.42
N ALA A 199 -37.49 -23.30 -2.53
CA ALA A 199 -38.45 -23.69 -3.55
C ALA A 199 -37.93 -24.77 -4.52
N SER A 200 -36.61 -24.96 -4.60
CA SER A 200 -35.97 -26.02 -5.39
C SER A 200 -35.65 -27.29 -4.61
N SER A 201 -36.07 -27.36 -3.33
CA SER A 201 -35.92 -28.53 -2.44
C SER A 201 -37.24 -29.28 -2.31
#